data_AF-A0A3B9KBV9-F1
#
_entry.id   AF-A0A3B9KBV9-F1
#
_cell.length_a   1.000
_cell.length_b   1.000
_cell.length_c   1.000
_cell.angle_alpha   90.00
_cell.angle_beta   90.00
_cell.angle_gamma   90.00
#
_symmetry.space_group_name_H-M   'P 1'
#
loop_
_entity.id
_entity.type
_entity.pdbx_description
1 polymer ?
#
loop_
_entity_poly.entity_id
_entity_poly.type
_entity_poly.pdbx_seq_one_letter_code
_entity_poly.pdbx_strand_id
1 'polypeptide(L)'
;MPRMSMQAEGPKIARTKRQPPGISSDVILPGKLWPESVHGFPLLPDEQPVTTVRDSLYDLIPFGPREEKLIGTAAFLRLQKVKQLGFVYRIWPGATHTRYEHSLGCYHLAVRALRALLQRGEDGGLADISISSVQTLVVAALLHDIGHYPFSHTIEE
;
A
#
# COMPACT_ATOMS: atom_id res chain seq x y z
N MET A 1 44.19 -46.68 7.91
CA MET A 1 44.00 -45.61 8.91
C MET A 1 42.71 -44.86 8.58
N PRO A 2 41.70 -44.82 9.46
CA PRO A 2 40.42 -44.21 9.13
C PRO A 2 40.49 -42.69 9.33
N ARG A 3 40.03 -41.94 8.33
CA ARG A 3 39.88 -40.47 8.39
C ARG A 3 38.73 -40.15 9.35
N MET A 4 39.04 -39.56 10.50
CA MET A 4 38.05 -39.02 11.44
C MET A 4 37.28 -37.87 10.78
N SER A 5 35.96 -38.02 10.69
CA SER A 5 35.04 -36.95 10.35
C SER A 5 34.90 -35.98 11.53
N MET A 6 35.52 -34.81 11.46
CA MET A 6 35.23 -33.70 12.36
C MET A 6 33.97 -32.98 11.86
N GLN A 7 32.83 -33.27 12.47
CA GLN A 7 31.66 -32.39 12.40
C GLN A 7 31.94 -31.21 13.33
N ALA A 8 32.08 -30.01 12.76
CA ALA A 8 32.10 -28.78 13.54
C ALA A 8 30.65 -28.40 13.89
N GLU A 9 30.25 -28.62 15.15
CA GLU A 9 29.00 -28.05 15.68
C GLU A 9 29.18 -26.54 15.84
N GLY A 10 28.55 -25.76 14.95
CA GLY A 10 28.43 -24.31 15.11
C GLY A 10 27.58 -23.95 16.34
N PRO A 11 27.79 -22.77 16.95
CA PRO A 11 27.07 -22.39 18.16
C PRO A 11 25.56 -22.28 17.87
N LYS A 12 24.77 -23.05 18.62
CA LYS A 12 23.30 -22.97 18.61
C LYS A 12 22.88 -21.62 19.18
N ILE A 13 22.65 -20.65 18.30
CA ILE A 13 22.04 -19.37 18.65
C ILE A 13 20.60 -19.67 19.07
N ALA A 14 20.35 -19.66 20.38
CA ALA A 14 19.01 -19.72 20.94
C ALA A 14 18.23 -18.48 20.45
N ARG A 15 17.38 -18.67 19.45
CA ARG A 15 16.36 -17.68 19.08
C ARG A 15 15.36 -17.60 20.22
N THR A 16 15.61 -16.74 21.19
CA THR A 16 14.60 -16.30 22.14
C THR A 16 13.48 -15.66 21.32
N LYS A 17 12.40 -16.40 21.09
CA LYS A 17 11.13 -15.83 20.62
C LYS A 17 10.65 -14.87 21.70
N ARG A 18 11.09 -13.62 21.64
CA ARG A 18 10.41 -12.53 22.35
C ARG A 18 9.06 -12.35 21.65
N GLN A 19 8.07 -13.07 22.13
CA GLN A 19 6.68 -12.83 21.80
C GLN A 19 6.35 -11.45 22.40
N PRO A 20 5.95 -10.44 21.59
CA PRO A 20 5.59 -9.15 22.13
C PRO A 20 4.38 -9.31 23.07
N PRO A 21 4.31 -8.53 24.15
CA PRO A 21 3.30 -8.70 25.18
C PRO A 21 1.91 -8.38 24.62
N GLY A 22 0.99 -9.34 24.78
CA GLY A 22 -0.47 -9.12 24.69
C GLY A 22 -1.00 -8.68 23.34
N ILE A 23 -1.12 -9.61 22.38
CA ILE A 23 -2.11 -9.47 21.32
C ILE A 23 -3.47 -9.76 21.98
N SER A 24 -4.20 -8.71 22.41
CA SER A 24 -5.65 -8.84 22.44
C SER A 24 -6.05 -9.02 20.99
N SER A 25 -6.64 -10.17 20.67
CA SER A 25 -7.31 -10.39 19.41
C SER A 25 -8.53 -9.50 19.37
N ASP A 26 -8.34 -8.21 19.11
CA ASP A 26 -9.41 -7.34 18.69
C ASP A 26 -9.64 -7.68 17.22
N VAL A 27 -10.37 -8.79 17.09
CA VAL A 27 -11.05 -9.26 15.90
C VAL A 27 -11.59 -8.04 15.18
N ILE A 28 -11.25 -7.90 13.90
CA ILE A 28 -11.94 -7.00 12.98
C ILE A 28 -13.44 -7.30 13.11
N LEU A 29 -14.16 -6.51 13.91
CA LEU A 29 -15.58 -6.70 14.14
C LEU A 29 -16.30 -6.49 12.80
N PRO A 30 -17.27 -7.34 12.42
CA PRO A 30 -18.07 -7.11 11.23
C PRO A 30 -18.74 -5.74 11.35
N GLY A 31 -18.34 -4.79 10.49
CA GLY A 31 -18.81 -3.39 10.50
C GLY A 31 -17.75 -2.33 10.83
N LYS A 32 -16.63 -2.68 11.47
CA LYS A 32 -15.47 -1.77 11.62
C LYS A 32 -14.44 -2.06 10.53
N LEU A 33 -14.55 -1.36 9.41
CA LEU A 33 -13.53 -1.35 8.33
C LEU A 33 -12.29 -0.52 8.68
N TRP A 34 -12.25 0.05 9.88
CA TRP A 34 -11.36 1.14 10.27
C TRP A 34 -10.62 0.76 11.55
N PRO A 35 -9.33 0.39 11.48
CA PRO A 35 -8.54 0.20 12.68
C PRO A 35 -8.36 1.55 13.37
N GLU A 36 -8.76 1.60 14.64
CA GLU A 36 -8.38 2.66 15.56
C GLU A 36 -6.96 2.33 16.05
N SER A 37 -6.06 3.30 15.92
CA SER A 37 -4.59 3.22 16.03
C SER A 37 -4.02 2.34 17.16
N VAL A 38 -2.77 1.86 16.98
CA VAL A 38 -1.99 1.22 18.06
C VAL A 38 -1.16 2.23 18.88
N HIS A 39 -0.86 3.42 18.35
CA HIS A 39 0.11 4.37 18.94
C HIS A 39 -0.24 5.86 18.80
N GLY A 40 -1.52 6.26 18.80
CA GLY A 40 -1.91 7.68 18.77
C GLY A 40 -1.82 8.37 17.39
N PHE A 41 -1.37 7.65 16.36
CA PHE A 41 -1.45 8.06 14.95
C PHE A 41 -2.31 7.04 14.17
N PRO A 42 -3.06 7.47 13.13
CA PRO A 42 -3.83 6.55 12.31
C PRO A 42 -2.94 5.45 11.73
N LEU A 43 -3.34 4.19 11.88
CA LEU A 43 -2.61 3.05 11.33
C LEU A 43 -2.52 3.23 9.81
N LEU A 44 -1.31 3.48 9.30
CA LEU A 44 -1.11 3.58 7.86
C LEU A 44 -1.27 2.18 7.24
N PRO A 45 -1.83 2.08 6.02
CA PRO A 45 -2.17 0.78 5.43
C PRO A 45 -1.00 -0.20 5.30
N ASP A 46 0.22 0.33 5.23
CA ASP A 46 1.46 -0.39 5.03
C ASP A 46 2.20 -0.75 6.32
N GLU A 47 1.69 -0.35 7.49
CA GLU A 47 2.18 -0.80 8.80
C GLU A 47 1.68 -2.21 9.13
N GLN A 48 0.47 -2.57 8.67
CA GLN A 48 -0.11 -3.90 8.81
C GLN A 48 -0.78 -4.33 7.49
N PRO A 49 0.01 -4.61 6.45
CA PRO A 49 -0.54 -5.00 5.17
C PRO A 49 -1.20 -6.38 5.26
N VAL A 50 -2.38 -6.51 4.65
CA VAL A 50 -3.05 -7.81 4.46
C VAL A 50 -2.71 -8.42 3.10
N THR A 51 -2.29 -7.58 2.15
CA THR A 51 -1.88 -8.01 0.81
C THR A 51 -0.83 -7.07 0.24
N THR A 52 -0.19 -7.51 -0.83
CA THR A 52 0.80 -6.73 -1.59
C THR A 52 0.58 -6.96 -3.08
N VAL A 53 0.70 -5.90 -3.87
CA VAL A 53 0.71 -6.00 -5.35
C VAL A 53 2.11 -5.72 -5.85
N ARG A 54 2.56 -6.53 -6.82
CA ARG A 54 3.84 -6.30 -7.49
C ARG A 54 3.71 -5.20 -8.52
N ASP A 55 4.58 -4.21 -8.44
CA ASP A 55 4.64 -3.05 -9.33
C ASP A 55 6.01 -2.92 -10.00
N SER A 56 6.04 -2.40 -11.22
CA SER A 56 7.26 -2.26 -12.01
C SER A 56 8.20 -1.14 -11.53
N LEU A 57 7.67 -0.12 -10.85
CA LEU A 57 8.43 1.03 -10.36
C LEU A 57 8.78 0.89 -8.86
N TYR A 58 7.85 0.35 -8.07
CA TYR A 58 7.96 0.32 -6.60
C TYR A 58 8.17 -1.08 -6.01
N ASP A 59 8.30 -2.11 -6.85
CA ASP A 59 8.42 -3.54 -6.52
C ASP A 59 7.22 -4.10 -5.75
N LEU A 60 7.05 -3.78 -4.46
CA LEU A 60 5.92 -4.26 -3.67
C LEU A 60 5.14 -3.10 -3.07
N ILE A 61 3.87 -2.98 -3.47
CA ILE A 61 2.94 -2.00 -2.91
C ILE A 61 2.06 -2.70 -1.86
N PRO A 62 2.21 -2.35 -0.57
CA PRO A 62 1.39 -2.89 0.53
C PRO A 62 0.00 -2.24 0.62
N PHE A 63 -0.99 -3.05 0.98
CA PHE A 63 -2.37 -2.62 1.18
C PHE A 63 -2.95 -3.10 2.50
N GLY A 64 -3.65 -2.20 3.18
CA GLY A 64 -4.45 -2.52 4.35
C GLY A 64 -5.79 -3.18 3.96
N PRO A 65 -6.57 -3.63 4.96
CA PRO A 65 -7.85 -4.31 4.73
C PRO A 65 -8.87 -3.49 3.95
N ARG A 66 -8.83 -2.16 4.08
CA ARG A 66 -9.73 -1.24 3.38
C ARG A 66 -9.35 -1.14 1.91
N GLU A 67 -8.08 -0.87 1.65
CA GLU A 67 -7.58 -0.68 0.30
C GLU A 67 -7.69 -1.96 -0.51
N GLU A 68 -7.41 -3.12 0.08
CA GLU A 68 -7.59 -4.43 -0.55
C GLU A 68 -9.03 -4.62 -1.07
N LYS A 69 -10.03 -4.27 -0.25
CA LYS A 69 -11.44 -4.31 -0.68
C LYS A 69 -11.74 -3.32 -1.80
N LEU A 70 -11.18 -2.10 -1.72
CA LEU A 70 -11.40 -1.06 -2.74
C LEU A 70 -10.84 -1.48 -4.10
N ILE A 71 -9.60 -1.98 -4.13
CA ILE A 71 -8.97 -2.42 -5.38
C ILE A 71 -9.62 -3.69 -5.96
N GLY A 72 -10.30 -4.48 -5.12
CA GLY A 72 -11.10 -5.63 -5.53
C GLY A 72 -12.47 -5.28 -6.14
N THR A 73 -12.89 -4.02 -6.13
CA THR A 73 -14.18 -3.62 -6.71
C THR A 73 -14.16 -3.64 -8.24
N ALA A 74 -15.31 -3.92 -8.86
CA ALA A 74 -15.44 -3.86 -10.32
C ALA A 74 -15.12 -2.46 -10.89
N ALA A 75 -15.45 -1.40 -10.14
CA ALA A 75 -15.17 -0.03 -10.54
C ALA A 75 -13.66 0.26 -10.62
N PHE A 76 -12.87 -0.27 -9.67
CA PHE A 76 -11.43 -0.11 -9.66
C PHE A 76 -10.74 -1.04 -10.67
N LEU A 77 -11.15 -2.31 -10.74
CA LEU A 77 -10.60 -3.27 -11.73
C LEU A 77 -10.85 -2.85 -13.18
N ARG A 78 -11.89 -2.05 -13.45
CA ARG A 78 -12.11 -1.41 -14.76
C ARG A 78 -10.89 -0.63 -15.26
N LEU A 79 -10.13 0.00 -14.35
CA LEU A 79 -8.97 0.81 -14.69
C LEU A 79 -7.86 0.01 -15.40
N GLN A 80 -7.82 -1.32 -15.24
CA GLN A 80 -6.89 -2.21 -15.96
C GLN A 80 -7.10 -2.19 -17.48
N LYS A 81 -8.26 -1.69 -17.94
CA LYS A 81 -8.60 -1.58 -19.36
C LYS A 81 -8.47 -0.15 -19.89
N VAL A 82 -8.14 0.82 -19.02
CA VAL A 82 -8.04 2.24 -19.38
C VAL A 82 -6.58 2.63 -19.50
N LYS A 83 -6.10 2.87 -20.72
CA LYS A 83 -4.72 3.33 -20.96
C LYS A 83 -4.50 4.70 -20.35
N GLN A 84 -3.39 4.88 -19.65
CA GLN A 84 -3.02 6.15 -19.04
C GLN A 84 -2.90 7.25 -20.11
N LEU A 85 -2.20 6.94 -21.21
CA LEU A 85 -1.87 7.89 -22.27
C LEU A 85 -2.74 7.72 -23.54
N GLY A 86 -3.97 7.20 -23.40
CA GLY A 86 -4.89 7.09 -24.53
C GLY A 86 -4.31 6.31 -25.72
N PHE A 87 -4.16 6.95 -26.89
CA PHE A 87 -3.63 6.34 -28.12
C PHE A 87 -2.11 6.39 -28.27
N VAL A 88 -1.37 6.98 -27.32
CA VAL A 88 0.10 7.11 -27.42
C VAL A 88 0.77 5.76 -27.64
N TYR A 89 0.21 4.66 -27.12
CA TYR A 89 0.73 3.30 -27.36
C TYR A 89 0.82 2.90 -28.85
N ARG A 90 0.10 3.57 -29.76
CA ARG A 90 0.15 3.34 -31.21
C ARG A 90 1.38 3.97 -31.88
N ILE A 91 1.97 4.98 -31.23
CA ILE A 91 3.19 5.65 -31.70
C ILE A 91 4.39 5.15 -30.88
N TRP A 92 4.19 4.96 -29.57
CA TRP A 92 5.19 4.46 -28.63
C TRP A 92 4.74 3.11 -28.03
N PRO A 93 5.18 1.97 -28.57
CA PRO A 93 4.67 0.65 -28.17
C PRO A 93 4.85 0.30 -26.69
N GLY A 94 5.77 0.95 -25.98
CA GLY A 94 5.97 0.76 -24.53
C GLY A 94 4.96 1.52 -23.66
N ALA A 95 4.15 2.43 -24.21
CA ALA A 95 3.20 3.26 -23.46
C ALA A 95 1.89 2.51 -23.19
N THR A 96 1.99 1.26 -22.75
CA THR A 96 0.86 0.35 -22.55
C THR A 96 0.30 0.38 -21.13
N HIS A 97 0.91 1.17 -20.24
CA HIS A 97 0.47 1.30 -18.86
C HIS A 97 -0.96 1.86 -18.76
N THR A 98 -1.64 1.43 -17.71
CA THR A 98 -3.06 1.69 -17.44
C THR A 98 -3.22 2.55 -16.19
N ARG A 99 -4.41 3.09 -16.03
CA ARG A 99 -4.77 3.88 -14.84
C ARG A 99 -4.77 3.06 -13.57
N TYR A 100 -4.84 1.73 -13.66
CA TYR A 100 -4.80 0.84 -12.52
C TYR A 100 -3.47 0.95 -11.78
N GLU A 101 -2.35 0.63 -12.43
CA GLU A 101 -1.02 0.71 -11.80
C GLU A 101 -0.64 2.15 -11.45
N HIS A 102 -1.09 3.14 -12.22
CA HIS A 102 -0.92 4.54 -11.88
C HIS A 102 -1.58 4.88 -10.53
N SER A 103 -2.84 4.47 -10.35
CA SER A 103 -3.59 4.69 -9.11
C SER A 103 -2.93 3.98 -7.91
N LEU A 104 -2.43 2.75 -8.10
CA LEU A 104 -1.67 2.05 -7.06
C LEU A 104 -0.38 2.79 -6.68
N GLY A 105 0.35 3.30 -7.68
CA GLY A 105 1.57 4.07 -7.47
C GLY A 105 1.32 5.41 -6.76
N CYS A 106 0.28 6.15 -7.15
CA CYS A 106 -0.12 7.41 -6.50
C CYS A 106 -0.48 7.18 -5.04
N TYR A 107 -1.28 6.15 -4.74
CA TYR A 107 -1.56 5.72 -3.38
C TYR A 107 -0.27 5.40 -2.60
N HIS A 108 0.65 4.62 -3.18
CA HIS A 108 1.89 4.23 -2.51
C HIS A 108 2.75 5.45 -2.12
N LEU A 109 2.91 6.39 -3.05
CA LEU A 109 3.65 7.62 -2.80
C LEU A 109 2.95 8.51 -1.77
N ALA A 110 1.61 8.62 -1.83
CA ALA A 110 0.84 9.39 -0.86
C ALA A 110 1.02 8.87 0.57
N VAL A 111 0.95 7.55 0.76
CA VAL A 111 1.17 6.91 2.07
C VAL A 111 2.60 7.18 2.58
N ARG A 112 3.61 7.06 1.72
CA ARG A 112 5.01 7.34 2.08
C ARG A 112 5.25 8.80 2.45
N ALA A 113 4.69 9.73 1.67
CA ALA A 113 4.78 11.16 1.95
C ALA A 113 4.07 11.50 3.26
N LEU A 114 2.88 10.94 3.48
CA LEU A 114 2.12 11.15 4.70
C LEU A 114 2.87 10.63 5.92
N ARG A 115 3.47 9.42 5.85
CA ARG A 115 4.35 8.91 6.92
C ARG A 115 5.45 9.91 7.25
N ALA A 116 6.18 10.38 6.24
CA ALA A 116 7.30 11.29 6.45
C ALA A 116 6.85 12.60 7.11
N LEU A 117 5.68 13.13 6.74
CA LEU A 117 5.11 14.32 7.34
C LEU A 117 4.64 14.08 8.78
N LEU A 118 3.96 12.97 9.06
CA LEU A 118 3.52 12.60 10.41
C LEU A 118 4.71 12.39 11.35
N GLN A 119 5.79 11.76 10.86
CA GLN A 119 7.01 11.54 11.63
C GLN A 119 7.73 12.85 12.00
N ARG A 120 7.61 13.89 11.16
CA ARG A 120 8.17 15.20 11.45
C ARG A 120 7.33 16.00 12.45
N GLY A 121 6.03 15.71 12.59
CA GLY A 121 5.17 16.36 13.59
C GLY A 121 5.28 17.89 13.57
N GLU A 122 5.48 18.48 14.75
CA GLU A 122 5.65 19.94 14.93
C GLU A 122 6.93 20.49 14.27
N ASP A 123 7.92 19.66 13.96
CA ASP A 123 9.18 20.05 13.32
C ASP A 123 9.04 20.22 11.79
N GLY A 124 8.01 20.98 11.40
CA GLY A 124 7.67 21.31 10.01
C GLY A 124 7.01 20.17 9.23
N GLY A 125 6.38 19.22 9.93
CA GLY A 125 5.58 18.13 9.38
C GLY A 125 4.07 18.37 9.52
N LEU A 126 3.33 17.28 9.76
CA LEU A 126 1.92 17.31 10.10
C LEU A 126 1.75 16.89 11.56
N ALA A 127 1.30 17.83 12.39
CA ALA A 127 0.83 17.60 13.77
C ALA A 127 -0.70 17.78 13.84
N ASP A 128 -1.33 17.17 14.85
CA ASP A 128 -2.75 17.32 15.18
C ASP A 128 -3.75 17.05 14.03
N ILE A 129 -3.34 16.26 13.03
CA ILE A 129 -4.21 15.86 11.93
C ILE A 129 -5.18 14.76 12.37
N SER A 130 -6.45 14.93 12.03
CA SER A 130 -7.47 13.93 12.36
C SER A 130 -7.24 12.61 11.62
N ILE A 131 -7.61 11.50 12.27
CA ILE A 131 -7.58 10.15 11.67
C ILE A 131 -8.39 10.11 10.38
N SER A 132 -9.55 10.78 10.35
CA SER A 132 -10.39 10.82 9.15
C SER A 132 -9.71 11.56 8.01
N SER A 133 -9.03 12.68 8.25
CA SER A 133 -8.27 13.39 7.22
C SER A 133 -7.18 12.53 6.59
N VAL A 134 -6.44 11.77 7.40
CA VAL A 134 -5.43 10.82 6.92
C VAL A 134 -6.06 9.74 6.05
N GLN A 135 -7.13 9.11 6.55
CA GLN A 135 -7.83 8.05 5.81
C GLN A 135 -8.43 8.58 4.49
N THR A 136 -9.03 9.77 4.52
CA THR A 136 -9.56 10.44 3.33
C THR A 136 -8.46 10.71 2.32
N LEU A 137 -7.30 11.22 2.74
CA LEU A 137 -6.19 11.48 1.82
C LEU A 137 -5.71 10.19 1.14
N VAL A 138 -5.55 9.12 1.91
CA VAL A 138 -5.12 7.81 1.39
C VAL A 138 -6.13 7.25 0.39
N VAL A 139 -7.42 7.27 0.72
CA VAL A 139 -8.48 6.77 -0.16
C VAL A 139 -8.63 7.68 -1.39
N ALA A 140 -8.54 9.00 -1.23
CA ALA A 140 -8.59 9.94 -2.34
C ALA A 140 -7.43 9.71 -3.31
N ALA A 141 -6.21 9.52 -2.81
CA ALA A 141 -5.06 9.21 -3.65
C ALA A 141 -5.24 7.89 -4.43
N LEU A 142 -5.80 6.87 -3.79
CA LEU A 142 -6.10 5.59 -4.46
C LEU A 142 -7.19 5.74 -5.53
N LEU A 143 -8.26 6.47 -5.23
CA LEU A 143 -9.46 6.55 -6.08
C LEU A 143 -9.49 7.76 -7.01
N HIS A 144 -8.47 8.62 -7.02
CA HIS A 144 -8.48 9.89 -7.77
C HIS A 144 -8.83 9.72 -9.25
N ASP A 145 -8.42 8.59 -9.82
CA ASP A 145 -8.57 8.27 -11.24
C ASP A 145 -9.80 7.40 -11.55
N ILE A 146 -10.63 7.06 -10.56
CA ILE A 146 -11.74 6.09 -10.71
C ILE A 146 -12.80 6.55 -11.72
N GLY A 147 -12.96 7.87 -11.87
CA GLY A 147 -13.92 8.50 -12.78
C GLY A 147 -13.50 8.47 -14.25
N HIS A 148 -12.23 8.18 -14.56
CA HIS A 148 -11.78 8.27 -15.94
C HIS A 148 -12.43 7.22 -16.85
N TYR A 149 -13.01 7.70 -17.93
CA TYR A 149 -13.50 6.87 -19.02
C TYR A 149 -12.39 6.61 -20.04
N PRO A 150 -12.48 5.51 -20.82
CA PRO A 150 -11.62 5.32 -21.97
C PRO A 150 -11.60 6.58 -22.83
N PHE A 151 -10.41 7.08 -23.15
CA PHE A 151 -10.20 8.28 -23.97
C PHE A 151 -10.79 9.59 -23.40
N SER A 152 -11.04 9.67 -22.08
CA SER A 152 -11.57 10.88 -21.40
C SER A 152 -10.90 12.17 -21.87
N HIS A 153 -9.55 12.23 -21.91
CA HIS A 153 -8.83 13.42 -22.38
C HIS A 153 -9.05 13.75 -23.88
N THR A 154 -9.40 12.77 -24.71
CA THR A 154 -9.69 12.98 -26.15
C THR A 154 -11.16 13.31 -26.41
N ILE A 155 -12.03 13.15 -25.41
CA ILE A 155 -13.47 13.45 -25.48
C ILE A 155 -13.79 14.77 -24.75
N GLU A 156 -12.96 15.16 -23.78
CA GLU A 156 -13.08 16.40 -23.00
C GLU A 156 -12.39 17.61 -23.66
N GLU A 157 -11.52 17.40 -24.64
CA GLU A 157 -10.92 18.43 -25.52
C GLU A 157 -11.74 18.62 -26.81
#